data_AF-A0A2V9GDG9-F1
#
_entry.id   AF-A0A2V9GDG9-F1
#
_cell.length_a   1.000
_cell.length_b   1.000
_cell.length_c   1.000
_cell.angle_alpha   90.00
_cell.angle_beta   90.00
_cell.angle_gamma   90.00
#
_symmetry.space_group_name_H-M   'P 1'
#
loop_
_entity.id
_entity.type
_entity.pdbx_description
1 polymer ?
#
loop_
_entity_poly.entity_id
_entity_poly.type
_entity_poly.pdbx_seq_one_letter_code
_entity_poly.pdbx_strand_id
1 'polypeptide(L)'
;MNKIKATLAEAIWISIGLAGVGHASDIKGHVAVQGLRSPDNIAVYVDAIPGKDFPAPAQHTVMDQKGLKFVPHVLVVLKGTTVDFLNSDPTGHNVYWPAVSGNKKLAHNLGTWPQGQVKSFQ
;
A
#
# COMPACT_ATOMS: atom_id res chain seq x y z
N MET A 1 70.98 19.61 12.51
CA MET A 1 70.70 18.64 11.43
C MET A 1 70.64 17.24 12.02
N ASN A 2 69.44 16.70 12.28
CA ASN A 2 69.05 15.34 11.89
C ASN A 2 67.57 15.15 12.24
N LYS A 3 66.79 14.81 11.22
CA LYS A 3 65.35 14.58 11.28
C LYS A 3 65.05 13.17 11.84
N ILE A 4 63.75 12.87 11.99
CA ILE A 4 63.08 11.53 11.88
C ILE A 4 62.74 10.89 13.24
N LYS A 5 61.51 10.45 13.56
CA LYS A 5 60.18 10.45 12.93
C LYS A 5 59.16 10.24 14.08
N ALA A 6 58.04 10.93 14.05
CA ALA A 6 56.86 10.55 14.83
C ALA A 6 56.34 9.20 14.34
N THR A 7 55.95 8.31 15.25
CA THR A 7 55.17 7.11 14.89
C THR A 7 53.99 7.06 15.84
N LEU A 8 52.86 7.63 15.40
CA LEU A 8 51.56 7.29 15.96
C LEU A 8 51.30 5.82 15.58
N ALA A 9 51.27 4.93 16.55
CA ALA A 9 50.68 3.61 16.36
C ALA A 9 49.18 3.77 16.63
N GLU A 10 48.40 3.59 15.57
CA GLU A 10 46.95 3.72 15.53
C GLU A 10 46.29 2.68 16.47
N ALA A 11 45.51 3.17 17.43
CA ALA A 11 44.63 2.32 18.23
C ALA A 11 43.45 1.88 17.35
N ILE A 12 43.55 0.67 16.79
CA ILE A 12 42.44 0.02 16.09
C ILE A 12 41.38 -0.34 17.14
N TRP A 13 40.33 0.47 17.22
CA TRP A 13 39.12 0.13 17.94
C TRP A 13 38.37 -0.94 17.12
N ILE A 14 38.40 -2.18 17.61
CA ILE A 14 37.53 -3.24 17.12
C ILE A 14 36.11 -2.90 17.61
N SER A 15 35.35 -2.20 16.79
CA SER A 15 33.90 -2.09 16.93
C SER A 15 33.30 -3.45 16.57
N ILE A 16 33.07 -4.28 17.58
CA ILE A 16 32.17 -5.44 17.46
C ILE A 16 30.78 -4.87 17.16
N GLY A 17 30.42 -4.85 15.89
CA GLY A 17 29.06 -4.56 15.46
C GLY A 17 28.15 -5.67 16.01
N LEU A 18 27.24 -5.32 16.92
CA LEU A 18 26.03 -6.12 17.12
C LEU A 18 25.24 -6.06 15.81
N ALA A 19 25.54 -6.97 14.89
CA ALA A 19 24.60 -7.33 13.84
C ALA A 19 23.41 -7.97 14.55
N GLY A 20 22.37 -7.17 14.82
CA GLY A 20 21.09 -7.70 15.24
C GLY A 20 20.69 -8.77 14.23
N VAL A 21 20.52 -10.01 14.71
CA VAL A 21 20.06 -11.11 13.88
C VAL A 21 18.63 -10.76 13.47
N GLY A 22 18.48 -10.20 12.28
CA GLY A 22 17.18 -10.05 11.65
C GLY A 22 16.66 -11.44 11.37
N HIS A 23 15.77 -11.96 12.22
CA HIS A 23 15.02 -13.17 11.91
C HIS A 23 14.02 -12.84 10.80
N ALA A 24 14.47 -12.85 9.55
CA ALA A 24 13.57 -12.94 8.42
C ALA A 24 12.89 -14.32 8.51
N SER A 25 11.59 -14.32 8.77
CA SER A 25 10.76 -15.52 8.79
C SER A 25 9.71 -15.41 7.71
N ASP A 26 9.44 -16.51 7.03
CA ASP A 26 8.40 -16.57 6.01
C ASP A 26 7.02 -16.74 6.66
N ILE A 27 6.03 -15.99 6.20
CA ILE A 27 4.62 -16.31 6.44
C ILE A 27 4.17 -17.24 5.30
N LYS A 28 3.86 -18.50 5.63
CA LYS A 28 3.37 -19.50 4.67
C LYS A 28 1.94 -19.87 5.02
N GLY A 29 1.08 -19.95 4.01
CA GLY A 29 -0.33 -20.34 4.14
C GLY A 29 -0.92 -20.73 2.80
N HIS A 30 -1.97 -21.53 2.83
CA HIS A 30 -2.75 -21.91 1.64
C HIS A 30 -4.14 -21.30 1.76
N VAL A 31 -4.56 -20.55 0.73
CA VAL A 31 -5.91 -19.99 0.65
C VAL A 31 -6.79 -21.01 -0.07
N ALA A 32 -7.48 -21.85 0.72
CA ALA A 32 -8.53 -22.71 0.20
C ALA A 32 -9.83 -21.91 0.06
N VAL A 33 -10.47 -22.03 -1.11
CA VAL A 33 -11.70 -21.29 -1.39
C VAL A 33 -12.86 -22.27 -1.50
N GLN A 34 -13.85 -22.15 -0.60
CA GLN A 34 -15.04 -22.98 -0.60
C GLN A 34 -16.29 -22.12 -0.83
N GLY A 35 -17.15 -22.53 -1.75
CA GLY A 35 -18.40 -21.81 -2.05
C GLY A 35 -18.27 -20.58 -2.94
N LEU A 36 -17.05 -20.18 -3.33
CA LEU A 36 -16.84 -19.17 -4.39
C LEU A 36 -16.64 -19.83 -5.76
N ARG A 37 -17.04 -19.12 -6.82
CA ARG A 37 -16.88 -19.57 -8.21
C ARG A 37 -15.44 -19.44 -8.72
N SER A 38 -14.65 -18.54 -8.14
CA SER A 38 -13.24 -18.27 -8.50
C SER A 38 -12.47 -17.80 -7.26
N PRO A 39 -11.16 -18.09 -7.15
CA PRO A 39 -10.27 -17.49 -6.16
C PRO A 39 -9.81 -16.06 -6.50
N ASP A 40 -10.21 -15.52 -7.66
CA ASP A 40 -9.84 -14.16 -8.06
C ASP A 40 -10.32 -13.11 -7.06
N ASN A 41 -9.59 -11.99 -6.98
CA ASN A 41 -9.94 -10.81 -6.20
C ASN A 41 -9.97 -11.02 -4.67
N ILE A 42 -9.26 -12.03 -4.16
CA ILE A 42 -9.03 -12.23 -2.73
C ILE A 42 -7.82 -11.41 -2.28
N ALA A 43 -8.01 -10.58 -1.26
CA ALA A 43 -6.92 -9.89 -0.57
C ALA A 43 -6.54 -10.65 0.70
N VAL A 44 -5.24 -10.95 0.85
CA VAL A 44 -4.65 -11.45 2.10
C VAL A 44 -3.68 -10.38 2.60
N TYR A 45 -3.81 -9.99 3.86
CA TYR A 45 -3.01 -8.92 4.43
C TYR A 45 -2.61 -9.23 5.87
N VAL A 46 -1.55 -8.57 6.32
CA VAL A 46 -1.13 -8.54 7.72
C VAL A 46 -1.66 -7.25 8.32
N ASP A 47 -2.48 -7.37 9.37
CA ASP A 47 -3.17 -6.22 9.97
C ASP A 47 -2.20 -5.29 10.72
N ALA A 48 -1.33 -5.86 11.56
CA ALA A 48 -0.35 -5.09 12.31
C ALA A 48 0.94 -5.90 12.54
N ILE A 49 2.06 -5.18 12.59
CA ILE A 49 3.35 -5.73 13.04
C ILE A 49 3.81 -4.88 14.23
N PRO A 50 3.98 -5.47 15.44
CA PRO A 50 4.40 -4.72 16.62
C PRO A 50 5.67 -3.90 16.39
N GLY A 51 5.65 -2.63 16.79
CA GLY A 51 6.77 -1.71 16.65
C GLY A 51 7.04 -1.22 15.21
N LYS A 52 6.16 -1.53 14.24
CA LYS A 52 6.22 -1.00 12.88
C LYS A 52 4.99 -0.19 12.54
N ASP A 53 5.20 0.84 11.73
CA ASP A 53 4.14 1.65 11.14
C ASP A 53 4.31 1.67 9.61
N PHE A 54 3.18 1.78 8.91
CA PHE A 54 3.10 1.75 7.45
C PHE A 54 2.31 2.96 6.97
N PRO A 55 2.97 4.10 6.70
CA PRO A 55 2.29 5.31 6.28
C PRO A 55 1.72 5.16 4.87
N ALA A 56 0.60 5.83 4.62
CA ALA A 56 0.04 5.92 3.28
C ALA A 56 1.06 6.52 2.29
N PRO A 57 1.17 5.99 1.06
CA PRO A 57 2.03 6.58 0.05
C PRO A 57 1.59 8.00 -0.30
N ALA A 58 2.55 8.89 -0.55
CA ALA A 58 2.26 10.25 -1.02
C ALA A 58 1.67 10.26 -2.44
N GLN A 59 2.05 9.27 -3.26
CA GLN A 59 1.52 9.12 -4.61
C GLN A 59 0.12 8.52 -4.55
N HIS A 60 -0.83 9.17 -5.23
CA HIS A 60 -2.19 8.65 -5.34
C HIS A 60 -2.21 7.35 -6.14
N THR A 61 -3.08 6.44 -5.71
CA THR A 61 -3.32 5.18 -6.42
C THR A 61 -4.51 5.35 -7.34
N VAL A 62 -4.46 4.79 -8.55
CA VAL A 62 -5.53 4.94 -9.54
C VAL A 62 -6.46 3.72 -9.57
N MET A 63 -7.76 3.97 -9.57
CA MET A 63 -8.82 3.02 -9.86
C MET A 63 -9.53 3.49 -11.14
N ASP A 64 -9.24 2.86 -12.28
CA ASP A 64 -9.83 3.26 -13.55
C ASP A 64 -11.22 2.62 -13.74
N GLN A 65 -12.13 3.35 -14.38
CA GLN A 65 -13.43 2.87 -14.82
C GLN A 65 -13.38 2.71 -16.33
N LYS A 66 -13.27 1.45 -16.78
CA LYS A 66 -13.06 1.09 -18.17
C LYS A 66 -13.82 -0.18 -18.54
N GLY A 67 -14.51 -0.15 -19.66
CA GLY A 67 -15.35 -1.25 -20.11
C GLY A 67 -16.48 -1.55 -19.12
N LEU A 68 -17.05 -0.51 -18.50
CA LEU A 68 -18.08 -0.60 -17.45
C LEU A 68 -17.64 -1.38 -16.20
N LYS A 69 -16.35 -1.36 -15.89
CA LYS A 69 -15.75 -2.07 -14.75
C LYS A 69 -14.73 -1.19 -14.04
N PHE A 70 -14.54 -1.43 -12.75
CA PHE A 70 -13.37 -0.96 -12.02
C PHE A 70 -12.14 -1.80 -12.38
N VAL A 71 -11.03 -1.12 -12.65
CA VAL A 71 -9.74 -1.71 -13.00
C VAL A 71 -8.65 -1.05 -12.14
N PRO A 72 -8.00 -1.80 -11.22
CA PRO A 72 -8.26 -3.21 -10.90
C PRO A 72 -9.65 -3.47 -10.28
N HIS A 73 -10.10 -4.72 -10.27
CA HIS A 73 -11.41 -5.05 -9.67
C HIS A 73 -11.39 -4.99 -8.13
N VAL A 74 -10.23 -5.24 -7.53
CA VAL A 74 -9.95 -5.01 -6.11
C VAL A 74 -8.67 -4.20 -5.99
N LEU A 75 -8.72 -3.14 -5.19
CA LEU A 75 -7.57 -2.31 -4.85
C LEU A 75 -7.38 -2.30 -3.34
N VAL A 76 -6.23 -2.77 -2.89
CA VAL A 76 -5.84 -2.75 -1.47
C VAL A 76 -4.96 -1.52 -1.25
N VAL A 77 -5.32 -0.71 -0.25
CA VAL A 77 -4.59 0.50 0.10
C VAL A 77 -4.38 0.60 1.61
N LEU A 78 -3.35 1.34 2.02
CA LEU A 78 -3.13 1.68 3.42
C LEU A 78 -4.12 2.77 3.86
N LYS A 79 -4.47 2.81 5.15
CA LYS A 79 -5.33 3.85 5.72
C LYS A 79 -4.75 5.24 5.43
N GLY A 80 -5.58 6.14 4.89
CA GLY A 80 -5.18 7.50 4.51
C GLY A 80 -4.58 7.62 3.10
N THR A 81 -4.55 6.53 2.32
CA THR A 81 -4.19 6.59 0.90
C THR A 81 -5.30 7.29 0.12
N THR A 82 -4.94 8.30 -0.66
CA THR A 82 -5.86 8.88 -1.64
C THR A 82 -5.96 8.00 -2.88
N VAL A 83 -7.19 7.68 -3.27
CA VAL A 83 -7.50 6.95 -4.50
C VAL A 83 -8.10 7.89 -5.53
N ASP A 84 -7.52 7.89 -6.73
CA ASP A 84 -7.99 8.61 -7.90
C ASP A 84 -8.85 7.68 -8.77
N PHE A 85 -10.13 8.01 -8.91
CA PHE A 85 -11.07 7.27 -9.75
C PHE A 85 -11.14 7.91 -11.14
N LEU A 86 -10.39 7.36 -12.09
CA LEU A 86 -10.40 7.79 -13.49
C LEU A 86 -11.62 7.20 -14.20
N ASN A 87 -12.22 7.96 -15.11
CA ASN A 87 -13.16 7.42 -16.09
C ASN A 87 -12.51 7.38 -17.47
N SER A 88 -12.20 6.20 -17.99
CA SER A 88 -11.67 6.04 -19.35
C SER A 88 -12.74 5.70 -20.40
N ASP A 89 -13.99 5.47 -19.99
CA ASP A 89 -15.12 5.18 -20.88
C ASP A 89 -15.79 6.45 -21.40
N PRO A 90 -16.41 6.41 -22.60
CA PRO A 90 -17.23 7.51 -23.09
C PRO A 90 -18.51 7.73 -22.27
N THR A 91 -18.97 6.70 -21.54
CA THR A 91 -20.13 6.78 -20.66
C THR A 91 -19.76 7.46 -19.35
N GLY A 92 -20.67 8.29 -18.81
CA GLY A 92 -20.49 8.90 -17.50
C GLY A 92 -20.52 7.85 -16.38
N HIS A 93 -19.57 7.94 -15.45
CA HIS A 93 -19.39 6.99 -14.35
C HIS A 93 -19.52 7.64 -12.99
N ASN A 94 -19.87 6.85 -11.97
CA ASN A 94 -20.01 7.28 -10.58
C ASN A 94 -19.40 6.24 -9.63
N VAL A 95 -18.80 6.72 -8.54
CA VAL A 95 -18.41 5.91 -7.39
C VAL A 95 -19.26 6.30 -6.19
N TYR A 96 -20.02 5.33 -5.70
CA TYR A 96 -20.95 5.47 -4.59
C TYR A 96 -20.86 4.25 -3.67
N TRP A 97 -20.89 4.48 -2.36
CA TRP A 97 -21.03 3.43 -1.38
C TRP A 97 -22.03 3.80 -0.28
N PRO A 98 -22.98 2.89 0.06
CA PRO A 98 -24.06 3.18 0.99
C PRO A 98 -23.68 3.06 2.47
N ALA A 99 -22.58 2.35 2.78
CA ALA A 99 -22.05 2.14 4.13
C ALA A 99 -20.65 1.53 4.05
N VAL A 100 -19.88 1.66 5.12
CA VAL A 100 -18.63 0.90 5.33
C VAL A 100 -18.84 -0.01 6.54
N SER A 101 -18.68 -1.33 6.36
CA SER A 101 -18.91 -2.35 7.40
C SER A 101 -20.24 -2.17 8.16
N GLY A 102 -21.31 -1.81 7.43
CA GLY A 102 -22.66 -1.58 7.98
C GLY A 102 -22.90 -0.18 8.57
N ASN A 103 -21.87 0.65 8.71
CA ASN A 103 -22.00 2.02 9.20
C ASN A 103 -22.43 2.99 8.08
N LYS A 104 -23.70 3.37 8.07
CA LYS A 104 -24.29 4.31 7.09
C LYS A 104 -23.78 5.75 7.22
N LYS A 105 -23.21 6.14 8.36
CA LYS A 105 -22.63 7.50 8.53
C LYS A 105 -21.38 7.69 7.67
N LEU A 106 -20.79 6.59 7.19
CA LEU A 106 -19.63 6.58 6.30
C LEU A 106 -20.03 6.44 4.82
N ALA A 107 -21.32 6.57 4.48
CA ALA A 107 -21.77 6.59 3.10
C ALA A 107 -21.21 7.80 2.35
N HIS A 108 -20.92 7.62 1.06
CA HIS A 108 -20.47 8.73 0.22
C HIS A 108 -20.83 8.51 -1.25
N ASN A 109 -20.89 9.60 -2.00
CA ASN A 109 -21.19 9.64 -3.43
C ASN A 109 -20.29 10.70 -4.06
N LEU A 110 -19.43 10.30 -4.99
CA LEU A 110 -18.53 11.21 -5.70
C LEU A 110 -19.21 11.92 -6.89
N GLY A 111 -20.46 11.57 -7.18
CA GLY A 111 -21.24 12.09 -8.31
C GLY A 111 -20.88 11.41 -9.61
N THR A 112 -21.47 11.86 -10.71
CA THR A 112 -21.20 11.30 -12.05
C THR A 112 -20.26 12.21 -12.84
N TRP A 113 -19.24 11.66 -13.50
CA TRP A 113 -18.31 12.41 -14.33
C TRP A 113 -18.06 11.77 -15.71
N PRO A 114 -17.81 12.59 -16.74
CA PRO A 114 -17.59 12.12 -18.11
C PRO A 114 -16.17 11.53 -18.30
N GLN A 115 -15.92 11.03 -19.50
CA GLN A 115 -14.62 10.50 -19.93
C GLN A 115 -13.45 11.45 -19.65
N GLY A 116 -12.32 10.88 -19.26
CA GLY A 116 -11.06 11.57 -19.00
C GLY A 116 -11.01 12.32 -17.67
N GLN A 117 -12.11 12.39 -16.91
CA GLN A 117 -12.12 13.05 -15.60
C GLN A 117 -11.78 12.08 -14.47
N VAL A 118 -11.24 12.67 -13.39
CA VAL A 118 -10.84 11.99 -12.16
C VAL A 118 -11.60 12.60 -10.99
N LYS A 119 -12.07 11.74 -10.08
CA LYS A 119 -12.51 12.12 -8.73
C LYS A 119 -11.65 11.40 -7.70
N SER A 120 -11.25 12.09 -6.64
CA SER A 120 -10.37 11.51 -5.61
C SER A 120 -11.07 11.38 -4.27
N PHE A 121 -10.70 10.37 -3.49
CA PHE A 121 -11.18 10.17 -2.12
C PHE A 121 -10.06 9.61 -1.22
N GLN A 122 -10.08 9.95 0.07
CA GLN A 122 -9.11 9.53 1.09
C GLN A 122 -9.80 8.85 2.28
#